data_AF-A0A673H6Y4-F1
#
_entry.id   AF-A0A673H6Y4-F1
#
_cell.length_a   1.000
_cell.length_b   1.000
_cell.length_c   1.000
_cell.angle_alpha   90.00
_cell.angle_beta   90.00
_cell.angle_gamma   90.00
#
_symmetry.space_group_name_H-M   'P 1'
#
loop_
_entity.id
_entity.type
_entity.pdbx_description
1 polymer ?
#
loop_
_entity_poly.entity_id
_entity_poly.type
_entity_poly.pdbx_seq_one_letter_code
_entity_poly.pdbx_strand_id
1 'polypeptide(L)'
;MIICHSNVSWTSLLVLTLVILLAMSSDAGEKYVSVDFEVFGNVQGVCFRMYTEAEAKKLGVTGWVKNTRQGTVVGQVQGHPEKVKEMKYWLSQVGSPSSGIHRAQFTNEKPISKLEIHGFGTRY
;
A
#
# COMPACT_ATOMS: atom_id res chain seq x y z
N MET A 1 10.16 45.06 -31.29
CA MET A 1 10.07 43.59 -31.38
C MET A 1 10.63 43.03 -30.08
N ILE A 2 9.78 42.34 -29.32
CA ILE A 2 9.96 42.00 -27.91
C ILE A 2 10.74 40.69 -27.85
N ILE A 3 11.87 40.63 -27.12
CA ILE A 3 12.43 39.34 -26.70
C ILE A 3 12.89 39.48 -25.25
N CYS A 4 12.01 39.07 -24.34
CA CYS A 4 12.29 38.88 -22.92
C CYS A 4 13.30 37.75 -22.76
N HIS A 5 14.49 38.05 -22.24
CA HIS A 5 15.46 37.03 -21.83
C HIS A 5 15.19 36.70 -20.35
N SER A 6 14.54 35.56 -20.12
CA SER A 6 14.25 35.03 -18.78
C SER A 6 15.55 34.73 -18.05
N ASN A 7 15.86 35.56 -17.05
CA ASN A 7 16.97 35.38 -16.14
C ASN A 7 16.53 34.43 -15.02
N VAL A 8 16.62 33.12 -15.27
CA VAL A 8 16.42 32.12 -14.21
C VAL A 8 17.65 32.16 -13.32
N SER A 9 17.55 32.91 -12.22
CA SER A 9 18.63 33.05 -11.24
C SER A 9 19.03 31.68 -10.70
N TRP A 10 20.33 31.37 -10.73
CA TRP A 10 20.88 30.10 -10.23
C TRP A 10 20.58 29.87 -8.73
N THR A 11 20.29 30.94 -7.99
CA THR A 11 19.78 30.87 -6.61
C THR A 11 18.42 30.18 -6.52
N SER A 12 17.58 30.31 -7.56
CA SER A 12 16.24 29.71 -7.61
C SER A 12 16.31 28.20 -7.82
N LEU A 13 17.26 27.71 -8.63
CA LEU A 13 17.53 26.29 -8.80
C LEU A 13 18.12 25.65 -7.54
N LEU A 14 19.04 26.32 -6.85
CA LEU A 14 19.62 25.82 -5.60
C LEU A 14 18.59 25.73 -4.46
N VAL A 15 17.73 26.74 -4.34
CA VAL A 15 16.62 26.73 -3.37
C VAL A 15 15.61 25.63 -3.72
N LEU A 16 15.26 25.45 -5.00
CA LEU A 16 14.41 24.34 -5.44
C LEU A 16 15.05 22.97 -5.14
N THR A 17 16.34 22.78 -5.41
CA THR A 17 17.03 21.52 -5.08
C THR A 17 17.12 21.29 -3.57
N LEU A 18 17.31 22.33 -2.77
CA LEU A 18 17.36 22.24 -1.31
C LEU A 18 15.98 21.93 -0.72
N VAL A 19 14.91 22.51 -1.28
CA VAL A 19 13.53 22.19 -0.90
C VAL A 19 13.16 20.75 -1.31
N ILE A 20 13.61 20.29 -2.49
CA ILE A 20 13.43 18.90 -2.92
C ILE A 20 14.21 17.94 -1.98
N LEU A 21 15.44 18.28 -1.60
CA LEU A 21 16.24 17.50 -0.64
C LEU A 21 15.62 17.47 0.77
N LEU A 22 15.06 18.59 1.23
CA LEU A 22 14.37 18.69 2.53
C LEU A 22 13.04 17.93 2.52
N ALA A 23 12.32 17.89 1.40
CA ALA A 23 11.08 17.12 1.25
C ALA A 23 11.29 15.60 1.25
N MET A 24 12.53 15.12 1.02
CA MET A 24 12.88 13.69 1.09
C MET A 24 13.29 13.20 2.49
N SER A 25 13.23 14.06 3.51
CA SER A 25 13.44 13.65 4.90
C SER A 25 12.15 13.06 5.46
N SER A 26 11.85 11.82 5.08
CA SER A 26 10.73 11.05 5.64
C SER A 26 11.04 10.65 7.09
N ASP A 27 10.33 11.28 8.01
CA ASP A 27 9.91 10.84 9.35
C ASP A 27 10.62 9.58 9.91
N ALA A 28 11.72 9.83 10.61
CA ALA A 28 12.62 8.80 11.16
C ALA A 28 12.13 8.22 12.50
N GLY A 29 10.87 7.79 12.57
CA GLY A 29 10.29 7.13 13.76
C GLY A 29 9.52 5.84 13.45
N GLU A 30 8.78 5.81 12.35
CA GLU A 30 7.81 4.75 12.06
C GLU A 30 8.17 4.02 10.76
N LYS A 31 8.99 2.97 10.89
CA LYS A 31 9.58 2.27 9.73
C LYS A 31 8.54 1.48 8.91
N TYR A 32 7.51 0.95 9.57
CA TYR A 32 6.50 0.10 8.98
C TYR A 32 5.10 0.48 9.47
N VAL A 33 4.08 0.06 8.75
CA VAL A 33 2.68 0.20 9.13
C VAL A 33 2.02 -1.17 9.08
N SER A 34 1.14 -1.44 10.04
CA SER A 34 0.22 -2.58 10.05
C SER A 34 -1.19 -2.09 9.82
N VAL A 35 -1.95 -2.77 8.97
CA VAL A 35 -3.36 -2.46 8.73
C VAL A 35 -4.15 -3.73 8.52
N ASP A 36 -5.32 -3.80 9.15
CA ASP A 36 -6.29 -4.85 8.91
C ASP A 36 -7.19 -4.45 7.74
N PHE A 37 -7.62 -5.44 6.95
CA PHE A 37 -8.50 -5.21 5.83
C PHE A 37 -9.66 -6.19 5.80
N GLU A 38 -10.77 -5.72 5.24
CA GLU A 38 -11.93 -6.54 4.88
C GLU A 38 -12.44 -6.14 3.49
N VAL A 39 -12.48 -7.10 2.57
CA VAL A 39 -12.93 -6.92 1.20
C VAL A 39 -14.30 -7.58 1.01
N PHE A 40 -15.23 -6.79 0.48
CA PHE A 40 -16.62 -7.14 0.22
C PHE A 40 -16.86 -7.27 -1.29
N GLY A 41 -17.72 -8.24 -1.67
CA GLY A 41 -18.13 -8.46 -3.06
C GLY A 41 -18.06 -9.94 -3.45
N ASN A 42 -17.92 -10.22 -4.73
CA ASN A 42 -17.71 -11.57 -5.25
C ASN A 42 -16.23 -11.96 -5.14
N VAL A 43 -15.79 -12.29 -3.91
CA VAL A 43 -14.37 -12.51 -3.56
C VAL A 43 -14.05 -13.94 -3.09
N GLN A 44 -15.06 -14.80 -2.93
CA GLN A 44 -14.88 -16.22 -2.60
C GLN A 44 -15.09 -17.09 -3.84
N GLY A 45 -14.41 -18.25 -3.91
CA GLY A 45 -14.46 -19.14 -5.08
C GLY A 45 -13.65 -18.67 -6.31
N VAL A 46 -13.03 -17.49 -6.24
CA VAL A 46 -12.33 -16.83 -7.36
C VAL A 46 -10.80 -16.77 -7.20
N CYS A 47 -10.24 -17.66 -6.38
CA CYS A 47 -8.81 -17.68 -6.04
C CYS A 47 -8.24 -16.38 -5.46
N PHE A 48 -9.08 -15.50 -4.92
CA PHE A 48 -8.68 -14.18 -4.39
C PHE A 48 -7.49 -14.26 -3.41
N ARG A 49 -7.50 -15.25 -2.51
CA ARG A 49 -6.44 -15.46 -1.52
C ARG A 49 -5.07 -15.76 -2.16
N MET A 50 -5.03 -16.58 -3.22
CA MET A 50 -3.77 -16.88 -3.92
C MET A 50 -3.20 -15.64 -4.63
N TYR A 51 -4.06 -14.85 -5.29
CA TYR A 51 -3.64 -13.61 -5.93
C TYR A 51 -3.18 -12.57 -4.91
N THR A 52 -3.88 -12.48 -3.78
CA THR A 52 -3.49 -11.60 -2.66
C THR A 52 -2.09 -11.96 -2.15
N GLU A 53 -1.81 -13.25 -1.96
CA GLU A 53 -0.49 -13.72 -1.53
C GLU A 53 0.60 -13.43 -2.58
N ALA A 54 0.30 -13.63 -3.86
CA ALA A 54 1.23 -13.34 -4.95
C ALA A 54 1.56 -11.84 -5.04
N GLU A 55 0.55 -10.97 -4.96
CA GLU A 55 0.78 -9.52 -4.98
C GLU A 55 1.51 -9.05 -3.73
N ALA A 56 1.18 -9.60 -2.55
CA ALA A 56 1.90 -9.28 -1.32
C ALA A 56 3.40 -9.64 -1.42
N LYS A 57 3.72 -10.82 -1.98
CA LYS A 57 5.10 -11.23 -2.25
C LYS A 57 5.81 -10.29 -3.22
N LYS A 58 5.13 -9.87 -4.29
CA LYS A 58 5.66 -8.94 -5.30
C LYS A 58 5.95 -7.55 -4.71
N LEU A 59 5.07 -7.04 -3.84
CA LEU A 59 5.23 -5.75 -3.16
C LEU A 59 6.22 -5.82 -1.99
N GLY A 60 6.58 -7.02 -1.53
CA GLY A 60 7.47 -7.21 -0.38
C GLY A 60 6.80 -6.92 0.97
N VAL A 61 5.48 -7.10 1.06
CA VAL A 61 4.72 -6.92 2.32
C VAL A 61 4.47 -8.28 2.98
N THR A 62 4.33 -8.27 4.31
CA THR A 62 4.04 -9.47 5.11
C THR A 62 2.63 -9.41 5.66
N GLY A 63 2.09 -10.55 6.12
CA GLY A 63 0.71 -10.59 6.59
C GLY A 63 0.00 -11.91 6.39
N TRP A 64 -1.32 -11.86 6.34
CA TRP A 64 -2.16 -13.02 6.10
C TRP A 64 -3.50 -12.65 5.49
N VAL A 65 -4.15 -13.64 4.88
CA VAL A 65 -5.48 -13.50 4.28
C VAL A 65 -6.36 -14.71 4.60
N LYS A 66 -7.65 -14.50 4.85
CA LYS A 66 -8.63 -15.53 5.23
C LYS A 66 -10.02 -15.23 4.67
N ASN A 67 -10.77 -16.27 4.33
CA ASN A 67 -12.19 -16.16 4.01
C ASN A 67 -13.02 -16.13 5.30
N THR A 68 -14.00 -15.23 5.37
CA THR A 68 -14.99 -15.23 6.45
C THR A 68 -16.19 -16.12 6.11
N ARG A 69 -16.98 -16.49 7.12
CA ARG A 69 -18.27 -17.16 6.93
C ARG A 69 -19.33 -16.27 6.30
N GLN A 70 -19.14 -14.95 6.31
CA GLN A 70 -20.08 -13.98 5.76
C GLN A 70 -19.86 -13.73 4.26
N GLY A 71 -18.93 -14.44 3.62
CA GLY A 71 -18.64 -14.27 2.19
C GLY A 71 -17.58 -13.20 1.89
N THR A 72 -16.96 -12.59 2.90
CA THR A 72 -15.90 -11.59 2.74
C THR A 72 -14.51 -12.21 2.82
N VAL A 73 -13.49 -11.42 2.46
CA VAL A 73 -12.07 -11.76 2.66
C VAL A 73 -11.46 -10.77 3.63
N VAL A 74 -10.89 -11.27 4.72
CA VAL A 74 -10.20 -10.47 5.74
C VAL A 74 -8.73 -10.78 5.79
N GLY A 75 -7.95 -9.86 6.33
CA GLY A 75 -6.54 -10.10 6.57
C GLY A 75 -5.85 -8.95 7.26
N GLN A 76 -4.54 -9.09 7.39
CA GLN A 76 -3.66 -8.04 7.87
C GLN A 76 -2.48 -7.94 6.90
N VAL A 77 -2.04 -6.72 6.63
CA VAL A 77 -0.80 -6.46 5.90
C VAL A 77 0.12 -5.56 6.72
N GLN A 78 1.41 -5.88 6.68
CA GLN A 78 2.47 -5.15 7.34
C GLN A 78 3.60 -4.87 6.35
N GLY A 79 4.18 -3.68 6.40
CA GLY A 79 5.27 -3.31 5.51
C GLY A 79 5.57 -1.82 5.51
N HIS A 80 6.43 -1.38 4.60
CA HIS A 80 6.68 0.04 4.41
C HIS A 80 5.39 0.76 4.01
N PRO A 81 5.17 2.00 4.45
CA PRO A 81 3.92 2.73 4.23
C PRO A 81 3.56 2.85 2.75
N GLU A 82 4.57 3.06 1.90
CA GLU A 82 4.39 3.10 0.44
C GLU A 82 3.88 1.77 -0.12
N LYS A 83 4.48 0.65 0.30
CA LYS A 83 4.09 -0.70 -0.14
C LYS A 83 2.73 -1.12 0.37
N VAL A 84 2.40 -0.75 1.60
CA VAL A 84 1.07 -0.99 2.16
C VAL A 84 0.02 -0.16 1.42
N LYS A 85 0.33 1.09 1.03
CA LYS A 85 -0.56 1.90 0.20
C LYS A 85 -0.82 1.28 -1.17
N GLU A 86 0.21 0.74 -1.84
CA GLU A 86 0.07 -0.02 -3.08
C GLU A 86 -0.84 -1.26 -2.87
N MET A 87 -0.64 -1.99 -1.78
CA MET A 87 -1.47 -3.16 -1.45
C MET A 87 -2.93 -2.78 -1.19
N LYS A 88 -3.20 -1.67 -0.47
CA LYS A 88 -4.56 -1.17 -0.25
C LYS A 88 -5.27 -0.84 -1.57
N TYR A 89 -4.55 -0.22 -2.50
CA TYR A 89 -5.08 0.07 -3.83
C TYR A 89 -5.44 -1.22 -4.57
N TRP A 90 -4.55 -2.21 -4.57
CA TRP A 90 -4.79 -3.49 -5.24
C TRP A 90 -6.01 -4.22 -4.65
N LEU A 91 -6.14 -4.25 -3.32
CA LEU A 91 -7.26 -4.86 -2.60
C LEU A 91 -8.61 -4.14 -2.85
N SER A 92 -8.56 -2.88 -3.27
CA SER A 92 -9.76 -2.08 -3.53
C SER A 92 -10.19 -2.10 -4.99
N GLN A 93 -9.23 -2.11 -5.93
CA GLN A 93 -9.50 -1.85 -7.35
C GLN A 93 -9.19 -3.01 -8.29
N VAL A 94 -8.23 -3.88 -7.95
CA VAL A 94 -7.68 -4.87 -8.90
C VAL A 94 -8.16 -6.26 -8.55
N GLY A 95 -7.78 -6.77 -7.37
CA GLY A 95 -8.14 -8.12 -6.93
C GLY A 95 -7.71 -9.23 -7.90
N SER A 96 -8.35 -10.39 -7.76
CA SER A 96 -8.22 -11.48 -8.73
C SER A 96 -8.99 -11.20 -10.03
N PRO A 97 -8.58 -11.74 -11.19
CA PRO A 97 -9.23 -11.45 -12.48
C PRO A 97 -10.73 -11.79 -12.53
N SER A 98 -11.18 -12.75 -11.71
CA SER A 98 -12.60 -13.14 -11.63
C SER A 98 -13.34 -12.57 -10.42
N SER A 99 -12.70 -11.73 -9.60
CA SER A 99 -13.37 -11.10 -8.45
C SER A 99 -14.10 -9.83 -8.83
N GLY A 100 -15.25 -9.60 -8.19
CA GLY A 100 -15.92 -8.32 -8.18
C GLY A 100 -15.77 -7.67 -6.81
N ILE A 101 -14.89 -6.68 -6.67
CA ILE A 101 -14.74 -5.92 -5.42
C ILE A 101 -15.81 -4.82 -5.39
N HIS A 102 -16.67 -4.84 -4.38
CA HIS A 102 -17.67 -3.79 -4.17
C HIS A 102 -17.13 -2.71 -3.23
N ARG A 103 -16.39 -3.12 -2.21
CA ARG A 103 -15.80 -2.22 -1.21
C ARG A 103 -14.63 -2.92 -0.52
N ALA A 104 -13.59 -2.17 -0.18
CA ALA A 104 -12.59 -2.58 0.78
C ALA A 104 -12.63 -1.64 1.99
N GLN A 105 -12.58 -2.20 3.20
CA GLN A 105 -12.47 -1.47 4.44
C GLN A 105 -11.10 -1.73 5.05
N PHE A 106 -10.47 -0.67 5.57
CA PHE A 106 -9.19 -0.74 6.25
C PHE A 106 -9.38 -0.24 7.68
N THR A 107 -8.97 -1.04 8.66
CA THR A 107 -9.14 -0.76 10.09
C THR A 107 -7.84 -1.05 10.84
N ASN A 108 -7.78 -0.60 12.09
CA ASN A 108 -6.64 -0.84 12.98
C ASN A 108 -5.28 -0.47 12.36
N GLU A 109 -5.25 0.62 11.57
CA GLU A 109 -4.00 1.13 11.06
C GLU A 109 -3.15 1.65 12.23
N LYS A 110 -1.99 1.04 12.40
CA LYS A 110 -1.03 1.42 13.44
C LYS A 110 0.37 1.42 12.87
N PRO A 111 1.19 2.41 13.21
CA PRO A 111 2.60 2.38 12.84
C PRO A 111 3.32 1.37 13.77
N ILE A 112 4.32 0.66 13.23
CA ILE A 112 5.05 -0.40 13.94
C ILE A 112 6.56 -0.24 13.71
N SER A 113 7.35 -0.42 14.76
CA SER A 113 8.81 -0.32 14.67
C SER A 113 9.47 -1.58 14.08
N LYS A 114 8.78 -2.72 14.07
CA LYS A 114 9.23 -4.00 13.51
C LYS A 114 8.08 -4.80 12.91
N LEU A 115 8.36 -5.65 11.93
CA LEU A 115 7.39 -6.60 11.38
C LEU A 115 7.06 -7.66 12.45
N GLU A 116 5.79 -7.83 12.76
CA GLU A 116 5.29 -8.84 13.71
C GLU A 116 5.07 -10.19 13.01
N ILE A 117 4.84 -10.16 11.69
CA ILE A 117 4.52 -11.32 10.87
C ILE A 117 5.60 -11.54 9.82
N HIS A 118 6.06 -12.80 9.72
CA HIS A 118 7.05 -13.22 8.73
C HIS A 118 6.37 -13.88 7.51
N GLY A 119 6.62 -13.34 6.33
CA GLY A 119 6.02 -13.80 5.08
C GLY A 119 4.55 -13.39 4.94
N PHE A 120 3.93 -13.84 3.84
CA PHE A 120 2.51 -13.66 3.60
C PHE A 120 1.87 -15.01 3.34
N GLY A 121 0.81 -15.35 4.07
CA GLY A 121 0.21 -16.68 3.99
C GLY A 121 -1.32 -16.70 4.04
N THR A 122 -1.89 -17.73 3.42
CA THR A 122 -3.33 -17.99 3.48
C THR A 122 -3.70 -18.74 4.76
N ARG A 123 -4.67 -18.21 5.51
CA ARG A 123 -5.28 -18.88 6.68
C ARG A 123 -6.64 -19.48 6.30
N TYR A 124 -7.02 -20.53 7.02
CA TYR A 124 -8.29 -21.27 6.85
C TYR A 124 -9.22 -21.05 8.04
#